data_AF-A0A9C8AKK5-F1
#
_entry.id   AF-A0A9C8AKK5-F1
#
_cell.length_a   1.000
_cell.length_b   1.000
_cell.length_c   1.000
_cell.angle_alpha   90.00
_cell.angle_beta   90.00
_cell.angle_gamma   90.00
#
_symmetry.space_group_name_H-M   'P 1'
#
loop_
_entity.id
_entity.type
_entity.pdbx_description
1 polymer ?
#
loop_
_entity_poly.entity_id
_entity_poly.type
_entity_poly.pdbx_seq_one_letter_code
_entity_poly.pdbx_strand_id
1 'polypeptide(L)'
;MGGLRYILVNIIDTLLRVIPIPARTGLIILGNPGRNAPVFLTGNYRLTVERVKRALRGLDAYLLVVDSAGISVWCASAGGYLTNHQVISAIKTSGIEGLVNHRTVILPQLAAVGVEPRVIRQKTGWNIVFGPVYAKDIPPFLSQGCEKTPEMRQVSFDITQRIEMAVMWAFPLSALGAFFTSLIRPGAVLPLIALIWGLSLGVFLAFPLYARWLNPKGHFPDFARGGLQALFWSLVILGIVGYTELTGRFDRNTVFNWGLVALGLVALLGFDMTGNTPVYKSSYHRERFFDVVISERKCT
;
A
#
# COMPACT_ATOMS: atom_id res chain seq x y z
N MET A 1 -1.39 -18.63 16.70
CA MET A 1 -0.34 -18.52 15.65
C MET A 1 0.95 -18.04 16.29
N GLY A 2 2.03 -18.83 16.20
CA GLY A 2 3.31 -18.49 16.82
C GLY A 2 3.88 -17.17 16.33
N GLY A 3 4.50 -16.39 17.23
CA GLY A 3 5.07 -15.08 16.91
C GLY A 3 6.09 -15.14 15.76
N LEU A 4 6.87 -16.22 15.68
CA LEU A 4 7.89 -16.42 14.64
C LEU A 4 7.30 -16.49 13.22
N ARG A 5 6.21 -17.24 13.03
CA ARG A 5 5.57 -17.37 11.71
C ARG A 5 5.02 -16.02 11.23
N TYR A 6 4.43 -15.23 12.14
CA TYR A 6 3.94 -13.90 11.80
C TYR A 6 5.10 -12.98 11.38
N ILE A 7 6.22 -13.00 12.11
CA ILE A 7 7.39 -12.17 11.78
C ILE A 7 7.93 -12.54 10.41
N LEU A 8 8.11 -13.83 10.13
CA LEU A 8 8.59 -14.32 8.84
C LEU A 8 7.67 -13.90 7.69
N VAL A 9 6.36 -14.10 7.85
CA VAL A 9 5.37 -13.67 6.85
C VAL A 9 5.43 -12.16 6.63
N ASN A 10 5.50 -11.37 7.70
CA ASN A 10 5.54 -9.92 7.58
C ASN A 10 6.82 -9.45 6.88
N ILE A 11 7.97 -10.06 7.15
CA ILE A 11 9.24 -9.71 6.48
C ILE A 11 9.19 -10.12 5.01
N ILE A 12 8.93 -11.40 4.71
CA ILE A 12 8.95 -11.94 3.35
C ILE A 12 7.92 -11.23 2.47
N ASP A 13 6.70 -11.05 2.96
CA ASP A 13 5.63 -10.42 2.17
C ASP A 13 5.81 -8.91 2.05
N THR A 14 6.60 -8.28 2.94
CA THR A 14 7.01 -6.89 2.75
C THR A 14 8.09 -6.78 1.66
N LEU A 15 9.06 -7.68 1.64
CA LEU A 15 10.10 -7.74 0.59
C LEU A 15 9.50 -8.04 -0.78
N LEU A 16 8.49 -8.92 -0.83
CA LEU A 16 7.81 -9.36 -2.05
C LEU A 16 6.45 -8.68 -2.24
N ARG A 17 6.25 -7.50 -1.66
CA ARG A 17 4.94 -6.83 -1.65
C ARG A 17 4.39 -6.50 -3.04
N VAL A 18 5.25 -6.41 -4.05
CA VAL A 18 4.86 -6.23 -5.45
C VAL A 18 4.16 -7.47 -6.03
N ILE A 19 4.34 -8.64 -5.43
CA ILE A 19 3.75 -9.91 -5.87
C ILE A 19 2.43 -10.14 -5.12
N PRO A 20 1.30 -10.38 -5.82
CA PRO A 20 0.04 -10.72 -5.17
C PRO A 20 0.12 -12.12 -4.58
N ILE A 21 0.13 -12.22 -3.25
CA ILE A 21 0.14 -13.51 -2.55
C ILE A 21 -1.21 -13.68 -1.83
N PRO A 22 -2.13 -14.47 -2.40
CA PRO A 22 -3.45 -14.69 -1.81
C PRO A 22 -3.38 -15.63 -0.59
N ALA A 23 -4.20 -15.33 0.42
CA ALA A 23 -4.56 -16.21 1.51
C ALA A 23 -5.88 -16.93 1.20
N ARG A 24 -6.18 -17.97 1.99
CA ARG A 24 -7.47 -18.67 1.87
C ARG A 24 -8.62 -17.71 2.22
N THR A 25 -9.63 -17.71 1.38
CA THR A 25 -10.89 -17.00 1.59
C THR A 25 -11.82 -17.80 2.52
N GLY A 26 -12.82 -17.12 3.07
CA GLY A 26 -13.83 -17.73 3.93
C GLY A 26 -13.94 -17.08 5.30
N LEU A 27 -14.74 -17.70 6.15
CA LEU A 27 -14.98 -17.25 7.51
C LEU A 27 -13.90 -17.78 8.45
N ILE A 28 -13.28 -16.88 9.21
CA ILE A 28 -12.35 -17.19 10.29
C ILE A 28 -13.02 -16.80 11.60
N ILE A 29 -13.09 -17.76 12.52
CA ILE A 29 -13.58 -17.56 13.89
C ILE A 29 -12.38 -17.21 14.77
N LEU A 30 -12.44 -16.09 15.49
CA LEU A 30 -11.39 -15.61 16.38
C LEU A 30 -11.90 -15.65 17.82
N GLY A 31 -11.17 -16.35 18.70
CA GLY A 31 -11.58 -16.53 20.09
C GLY A 31 -12.82 -17.44 20.22
N ASN A 32 -13.74 -17.07 21.08
CA ASN A 32 -15.03 -17.73 21.29
C ASN A 32 -16.20 -16.75 21.10
N PRO A 33 -16.46 -16.29 19.87
CA PRO A 33 -17.44 -15.24 19.61
C PRO A 33 -18.87 -15.68 19.85
N GLY A 34 -19.57 -14.92 20.68
CA GLY A 34 -21.01 -15.03 20.85
C GLY A 34 -21.80 -14.38 19.70
N ARG A 35 -23.13 -14.41 19.82
CA ARG A 35 -24.07 -13.87 18.81
C ARG A 35 -24.02 -12.34 18.61
N ASN A 36 -23.39 -11.62 19.53
CA ASN A 36 -23.23 -10.17 19.48
C ASN A 36 -21.80 -9.75 19.09
N ALA A 37 -20.93 -10.72 18.76
CA ALA A 37 -19.54 -10.44 18.41
C ALA A 37 -19.42 -9.69 17.08
N PRO A 38 -18.46 -8.75 16.96
CA PRO A 38 -18.28 -7.98 15.73
C PRO A 38 -17.88 -8.87 14.55
N VAL A 39 -18.43 -8.54 13.37
CA VAL A 39 -18.07 -9.16 12.10
C VAL A 39 -17.19 -8.18 11.33
N PHE A 40 -15.96 -8.61 11.02
CA PHE A 40 -15.01 -7.89 10.17
C PHE A 40 -14.97 -8.50 8.78
N LEU A 41 -14.63 -7.69 7.78
CA LEU A 41 -14.34 -8.14 6.43
C LEU A 41 -12.99 -7.58 5.98
N THR A 42 -12.20 -8.39 5.29
CA THR A 42 -10.95 -7.94 4.66
C THR A 42 -10.73 -8.67 3.32
N GLY A 43 -9.81 -8.15 2.50
CA GLY A 43 -9.36 -8.82 1.28
C GLY A 43 -8.37 -9.95 1.58
N ASN A 44 -8.17 -10.86 0.63
CA ASN A 44 -7.33 -12.05 0.80
C ASN A 44 -5.83 -11.80 0.56
N TYR A 45 -5.34 -10.56 0.58
CA TYR A 45 -3.89 -10.36 0.56
C TYR A 45 -3.26 -10.88 1.85
N ARG A 46 -2.33 -11.84 1.75
CA ARG A 46 -1.78 -12.60 2.91
C ARG A 46 -1.21 -11.68 3.99
N LEU A 47 -0.47 -10.66 3.61
CA LEU A 47 0.07 -9.67 4.55
C LEU A 47 -1.04 -8.90 5.27
N THR A 48 -2.10 -8.50 4.57
CA THR A 48 -3.26 -7.82 5.16
C THR A 48 -3.97 -8.74 6.16
N VAL A 49 -4.26 -9.98 5.78
CA VAL A 49 -4.96 -10.95 6.63
C VAL A 49 -4.18 -11.17 7.94
N GLU A 50 -2.86 -11.36 7.87
CA GLU A 50 -2.03 -11.57 9.06
C GLU A 50 -1.93 -10.32 9.93
N ARG A 51 -1.84 -9.11 9.35
CA ARG A 51 -1.86 -7.85 10.11
C ARG A 51 -3.21 -7.63 10.82
N VAL A 52 -4.33 -7.93 10.16
CA VAL A 52 -5.69 -7.85 10.76
C VAL A 52 -5.86 -8.88 11.88
N LYS A 53 -5.50 -10.14 11.64
CA LYS A 53 -5.55 -11.18 12.69
C LYS A 53 -4.69 -10.86 13.91
N ARG A 54 -3.54 -10.21 13.71
CA ARG A 54 -2.73 -9.72 14.83
C ARG A 54 -3.44 -8.62 15.63
N ALA A 55 -4.08 -7.68 14.95
CA ALA A 55 -4.83 -6.61 15.60
C ALA A 55 -6.07 -7.13 16.35
N LEU A 56 -6.69 -8.19 15.85
CA LEU A 56 -7.84 -8.86 16.48
C LEU A 56 -7.43 -9.88 17.56
N ARG A 57 -6.14 -10.03 17.86
CA ARG A 57 -5.68 -11.01 18.84
C ARG A 57 -6.24 -10.65 20.22
N GLY A 58 -6.90 -11.62 20.85
CA GLY A 58 -7.54 -11.43 22.17
C GLY A 58 -8.96 -10.86 22.09
N LEU A 59 -9.51 -10.66 20.89
CA LEU A 59 -10.89 -10.30 20.67
C LEU A 59 -11.68 -11.49 20.17
N ASP A 60 -12.91 -11.60 20.67
CA ASP A 60 -13.91 -12.54 20.18
C ASP A 60 -14.63 -11.91 18.98
N ALA A 61 -14.34 -12.40 17.77
CA ALA A 61 -14.83 -11.80 16.54
C ALA A 61 -14.94 -12.80 15.38
N TYR A 62 -15.72 -12.42 14.37
CA TYR A 62 -15.77 -13.09 13.08
C TYR A 62 -14.99 -12.29 12.04
N LEU A 63 -14.16 -12.96 11.23
CA LEU A 63 -13.41 -12.32 10.14
C LEU A 63 -13.73 -13.00 8.82
N LEU A 64 -14.39 -12.29 7.92
CA LEU A 64 -14.64 -12.68 6.54
C LEU A 64 -13.47 -12.26 5.65
N VAL A 65 -12.77 -13.24 5.08
CA VAL A 65 -11.70 -13.01 4.11
C VAL A 65 -12.27 -13.23 2.71
N VAL A 66 -12.37 -12.15 1.93
CA VAL A 66 -12.93 -12.19 0.57
C VAL A 66 -11.83 -12.18 -0.48
N ASP A 67 -12.11 -12.74 -1.66
CA ASP A 67 -11.15 -12.71 -2.74
C ASP A 67 -10.93 -11.29 -3.25
N SER A 68 -9.72 -10.77 -3.11
CA SER A 68 -9.25 -9.50 -3.66
C SER A 68 -8.09 -9.73 -4.63
N ALA A 69 -8.02 -10.92 -5.25
CA ALA A 69 -6.94 -11.38 -6.12
C ALA A 69 -5.54 -11.36 -5.46
N GLY A 70 -5.49 -11.44 -4.12
CA GLY A 70 -4.24 -11.31 -3.38
C GLY A 70 -3.66 -9.89 -3.41
N ILE A 71 -4.45 -8.87 -3.75
CA ILE A 71 -4.04 -7.46 -3.80
C ILE A 71 -4.48 -6.74 -2.52
N SER A 72 -3.68 -5.77 -2.06
CA SER A 72 -4.00 -4.96 -0.86
C SER A 72 -5.35 -4.25 -0.99
N VAL A 73 -6.03 -4.00 0.14
CA VAL A 73 -7.42 -3.47 0.17
C VAL A 73 -7.59 -2.19 -0.65
N TRP A 74 -6.66 -1.25 -0.55
CA TRP A 74 -6.74 0.01 -1.28
C TRP A 74 -6.66 -0.19 -2.80
N CYS A 75 -5.60 -0.88 -3.26
CA CYS A 75 -5.39 -1.16 -4.68
C CYS A 75 -6.49 -2.06 -5.24
N ALA A 76 -6.96 -3.05 -4.48
CA ALA A 76 -8.03 -3.95 -4.89
C ALA A 76 -9.36 -3.21 -5.05
N SER A 77 -9.67 -2.27 -4.15
CA SER A 77 -10.91 -1.49 -4.23
C SER A 77 -10.89 -0.50 -5.38
N ALA A 78 -9.76 0.20 -5.57
CA ALA A 78 -9.58 1.11 -6.70
C ALA A 78 -9.51 0.38 -8.05
N GLY A 79 -8.92 -0.82 -8.07
CA GLY A 79 -8.74 -1.65 -9.26
C GLY A 79 -9.93 -2.58 -9.59
N GLY A 80 -11.03 -2.51 -8.84
CA GLY A 80 -12.25 -3.30 -9.12
C GLY A 80 -12.22 -4.77 -8.67
N TYR A 81 -11.23 -5.18 -7.86
CA TYR A 81 -11.13 -6.53 -7.30
C TYR A 81 -11.85 -6.69 -5.95
N LEU A 82 -12.07 -5.59 -5.22
CA LEU A 82 -12.84 -5.57 -3.98
C LEU A 82 -14.03 -4.63 -4.12
N THR A 83 -15.19 -5.18 -4.48
CA THR A 83 -16.41 -4.42 -4.76
C THR A 83 -17.60 -4.91 -3.94
N ASN A 84 -18.75 -4.29 -4.16
CA ASN A 84 -20.05 -4.76 -3.65
C ASN A 84 -20.26 -6.27 -3.89
N HIS A 85 -19.85 -6.79 -5.05
CA HIS A 85 -20.05 -8.20 -5.39
C HIS A 85 -19.33 -9.14 -4.41
N GLN A 86 -18.04 -8.90 -4.15
CA GLN A 86 -17.24 -9.71 -3.24
C GLN A 86 -17.81 -9.67 -1.81
N VAL A 87 -18.26 -8.49 -1.36
CA VAL A 87 -18.86 -8.32 -0.02
C VAL A 87 -20.20 -9.06 0.09
N ILE A 88 -21.09 -8.90 -0.88
CA ILE A 88 -22.40 -9.55 -0.89
C ILE A 88 -22.25 -11.07 -0.95
N SER A 89 -21.36 -11.56 -1.82
CA SER A 89 -21.06 -12.98 -1.94
C SER A 89 -20.61 -13.54 -0.59
N ALA A 90 -19.61 -12.91 0.03
CA ALA A 90 -19.08 -13.35 1.32
C ALA A 90 -20.15 -13.38 2.43
N ILE A 91 -21.01 -12.37 2.52
CA ILE A 91 -22.11 -12.37 3.50
C ILE A 91 -23.05 -13.55 3.26
N LYS A 92 -23.47 -13.78 2.01
CA LYS A 92 -24.45 -14.82 1.68
C LYS A 92 -23.89 -16.23 1.77
N THR A 93 -22.62 -16.44 1.45
CA THR A 93 -22.04 -17.79 1.35
C THR A 93 -21.27 -18.23 2.60
N SER A 94 -20.93 -17.30 3.51
CA SER A 94 -20.14 -17.63 4.70
C SER A 94 -20.93 -18.28 5.83
N GLY A 95 -22.27 -18.22 5.80
CA GLY A 95 -23.12 -18.65 6.90
C GLY A 95 -23.13 -17.68 8.09
N ILE A 96 -22.52 -16.50 7.97
CA ILE A 96 -22.43 -15.53 9.08
C ILE A 96 -23.81 -15.10 9.60
N GLU A 97 -24.84 -15.10 8.76
CA GLU A 97 -26.21 -14.75 9.16
C GLU A 97 -26.79 -15.67 10.24
N GLY A 98 -26.34 -16.92 10.32
CA GLY A 98 -26.77 -17.86 11.37
C GLY A 98 -26.00 -17.74 12.67
N LEU A 99 -24.86 -17.04 12.68
CA LEU A 99 -23.93 -16.97 13.80
C LEU A 99 -24.10 -15.72 14.65
N VAL A 100 -24.65 -14.63 14.10
CA VAL A 100 -24.86 -13.36 14.80
C VAL A 100 -26.32 -12.91 14.78
N ASN A 101 -26.72 -12.13 15.79
CA ASN A 101 -28.08 -11.60 15.93
C ASN A 101 -28.23 -10.18 15.33
N HIS A 102 -27.18 -9.64 14.73
CA HIS A 102 -27.17 -8.34 14.08
C HIS A 102 -26.80 -8.48 12.60
N ARG A 103 -27.08 -7.43 11.81
CA ARG A 103 -26.70 -7.36 10.39
C ARG A 103 -25.77 -6.19 10.15
N THR A 104 -24.58 -6.26 10.73
CA THR A 104 -23.55 -5.22 10.61
C THR A 104 -22.20 -5.86 10.34
N VAL A 105 -21.48 -5.39 9.33
CA VAL A 105 -20.13 -5.83 9.03
C VAL A 105 -19.19 -4.63 8.91
N ILE A 106 -18.02 -4.77 9.52
CA ILE A 106 -16.99 -3.72 9.60
C ILE A 106 -15.96 -3.95 8.50
N LEU A 107 -15.85 -2.99 7.59
CA LEU A 107 -14.89 -3.00 6.48
C LEU A 107 -13.74 -2.03 6.77
N PRO A 108 -12.55 -2.23 6.19
CA PRO A 108 -11.46 -1.26 6.30
C PRO A 108 -11.86 0.03 5.58
N GLN A 109 -11.42 1.19 6.08
CA GLN A 109 -11.82 2.48 5.49
C GLN A 109 -11.48 2.60 4.00
N LEU A 110 -10.32 2.07 3.60
CA LEU A 110 -9.85 2.15 2.22
C LEU A 110 -10.66 1.30 1.23
N ALA A 111 -11.58 0.47 1.73
CA ALA A 111 -12.53 -0.26 0.88
C ALA A 111 -13.66 0.63 0.34
N ALA A 112 -13.89 1.80 0.93
CA ALA A 112 -14.97 2.71 0.55
C ALA A 112 -14.91 3.19 -0.91
N VAL A 113 -13.74 3.08 -1.55
CA VAL A 113 -13.57 3.42 -2.97
C VAL A 113 -14.31 2.45 -3.90
N GLY A 114 -14.35 1.16 -3.55
CA GLY A 114 -14.98 0.12 -4.39
C GLY A 114 -16.31 -0.40 -3.84
N VAL A 115 -16.68 0.00 -2.62
CA VAL A 115 -17.81 -0.56 -1.88
C VAL A 115 -18.81 0.53 -1.51
N GLU A 116 -20.05 0.34 -1.94
CA GLU A 116 -21.18 1.24 -1.68
C GLU A 116 -22.15 0.61 -0.65
N PRO A 117 -22.23 1.16 0.58
CA PRO A 117 -23.08 0.64 1.65
C PRO A 117 -24.56 0.48 1.27
N ARG A 118 -25.10 1.43 0.50
CA ARG A 118 -26.52 1.44 0.11
C ARG A 118 -26.89 0.21 -0.72
N VAL A 119 -26.04 -0.14 -1.69
CA VAL A 119 -26.25 -1.31 -2.56
C VAL A 119 -26.19 -2.61 -1.75
N ILE A 120 -25.25 -2.73 -0.81
CA ILE A 120 -25.14 -3.92 0.03
C ILE A 120 -26.35 -4.06 0.94
N ARG A 121 -26.78 -2.96 1.58
CA ARG A 121 -27.97 -2.95 2.43
C ARG A 121 -29.22 -3.36 1.68
N GLN A 122 -29.42 -2.85 0.45
CA GLN A 122 -30.55 -3.25 -0.40
C GLN A 122 -30.52 -4.74 -0.76
N LYS A 123 -29.34 -5.32 -1.02
CA LYS A 123 -29.21 -6.70 -1.51
C LYS A 123 -29.11 -7.78 -0.42
N THR A 124 -28.75 -7.39 0.80
CA THR A 124 -28.44 -8.32 1.90
C THR A 124 -29.15 -7.97 3.22
N GLY A 125 -29.63 -6.74 3.37
CA GLY A 125 -30.09 -6.22 4.67
C GLY A 125 -28.96 -5.91 5.66
N TRP A 126 -27.69 -6.07 5.27
CA TRP A 126 -26.53 -5.76 6.13
C TRP A 126 -26.10 -4.30 6.01
N ASN A 127 -25.81 -3.71 7.16
CA ASN A 127 -25.22 -2.40 7.27
C ASN A 127 -23.70 -2.53 7.20
N ILE A 128 -23.08 -1.66 6.40
CA ILE A 128 -21.63 -1.54 6.30
C ILE A 128 -21.18 -0.41 7.21
N VAL A 129 -20.23 -0.72 8.09
CA VAL A 129 -19.51 0.28 8.88
C VAL A 129 -18.07 0.30 8.40
N PHE A 130 -17.56 1.46 8.00
CA PHE A 130 -16.14 1.60 7.69
C PHE A 130 -15.36 1.83 8.97
N GLY A 131 -14.57 0.84 9.37
CA GLY A 131 -13.61 0.91 10.47
C GLY A 131 -12.40 1.82 10.15
N PRO A 132 -11.32 1.75 10.94
CA PRO A 132 -10.15 2.60 10.78
C PRO A 132 -9.34 2.29 9.52
N VAL A 133 -8.44 3.20 9.15
CA VAL A 133 -7.45 3.01 8.08
C VAL A 133 -6.44 1.92 8.46
N TYR A 134 -5.95 1.93 9.70
CA TYR A 134 -4.94 0.98 10.17
C TYR A 134 -5.53 -0.09 11.09
N ALA A 135 -5.06 -1.32 10.92
CA ALA A 135 -5.51 -2.45 11.74
C ALA A 135 -5.21 -2.26 13.23
N LYS A 136 -4.09 -1.61 13.59
CA LYS A 136 -3.71 -1.33 14.98
C LYS A 136 -4.76 -0.51 15.75
N ASP A 137 -5.59 0.24 15.03
CA ASP A 137 -6.62 1.10 15.61
C ASP A 137 -7.97 0.38 15.77
N ILE A 138 -8.07 -0.91 15.40
CA ILE A 138 -9.31 -1.69 15.55
C ILE A 138 -9.73 -1.83 17.03
N PRO A 139 -8.83 -2.21 17.98
CA PRO A 139 -9.22 -2.28 19.38
C PRO A 139 -9.75 -0.96 19.97
N PRO A 140 -9.07 0.20 19.82
CA PRO A 140 -9.61 1.45 20.34
C PRO A 140 -10.91 1.86 19.63
N PHE A 141 -11.04 1.63 18.32
CA PHE A 141 -12.30 1.84 17.58
C PHE A 141 -13.48 1.06 18.17
N LEU A 142 -13.30 -0.22 18.51
CA LEU A 142 -14.35 -1.02 19.14
C LEU A 142 -14.68 -0.52 20.56
N SER A 143 -13.66 -0.14 21.35
CA SER A 143 -13.85 0.37 22.71
C SER A 143 -14.65 1.68 22.76
N GLN A 144 -14.66 2.44 21.65
CA GLN A 144 -15.41 3.68 21.48
C GLN A 144 -16.76 3.46 20.80
N GLY A 145 -17.32 2.23 20.85
CA GLY A 145 -18.64 1.96 20.29
C GLY A 145 -18.68 2.03 18.75
N CYS A 146 -17.57 1.73 18.08
CA CYS A 146 -17.43 1.86 16.63
C CYS A 146 -17.48 3.32 16.11
N GLU A 147 -17.08 4.28 16.94
CA GLU A 147 -16.84 5.66 16.51
C GLU A 147 -15.36 5.87 16.16
N LYS A 148 -15.10 6.56 15.04
CA LYS A 148 -13.74 6.86 14.58
C LYS A 148 -13.33 8.26 14.97
N THR A 149 -12.16 8.38 15.61
CA THR A 149 -11.47 9.67 15.74
C THR A 149 -11.00 10.19 14.37
N PRO A 150 -10.71 11.50 14.23
CA PRO A 150 -10.16 12.05 12.99
C PRO A 150 -8.87 11.35 12.51
N GLU A 151 -8.00 10.96 13.44
CA GLU A 151 -6.71 10.33 13.16
C GLU A 151 -6.89 8.93 12.55
N MET A 152 -7.87 8.16 13.03
CA MET A 152 -8.21 6.84 12.49
C MET A 152 -8.68 6.89 11.03
N ARG A 153 -9.09 8.07 10.54
CA ARG A 153 -9.59 8.28 9.18
C ARG A 153 -8.50 8.70 8.20
N GLN A 154 -7.29 9.00 8.67
CA GLN A 154 -6.22 9.57 7.86
C GLN A 154 -5.07 8.59 7.63
N VAL A 155 -4.49 8.63 6.42
CA VAL A 155 -3.25 7.92 6.10
C VAL A 155 -2.08 8.84 6.44
N SER A 156 -1.23 8.41 7.37
CA SER A 156 -0.06 9.18 7.83
C SER A 156 1.16 9.09 6.91
N PHE A 157 1.30 8.00 6.13
CA PHE A 157 2.47 7.70 5.29
C PHE A 157 3.80 8.01 5.99
N ASP A 158 4.02 7.35 7.13
CA ASP A 158 5.16 7.60 8.03
C ASP A 158 6.49 7.06 7.46
N ILE A 159 7.59 7.30 8.20
CA ILE A 159 8.92 6.85 7.77
C ILE A 159 8.99 5.32 7.62
N THR A 160 8.30 4.58 8.48
CA THR A 160 8.26 3.11 8.43
C THR A 160 7.62 2.64 7.13
N GLN A 161 6.49 3.23 6.74
CA GLN A 161 5.79 2.90 5.51
C GLN A 161 6.58 3.29 4.26
N ARG A 162 7.32 4.41 4.32
CA ARG A 162 8.23 4.80 3.22
C ARG A 162 9.38 3.83 3.06
N ILE A 163 9.96 3.36 4.17
CA ILE A 163 10.98 2.30 4.13
C ILE A 163 10.37 1.01 3.58
N GLU A 164 9.15 0.63 3.98
CA GLU A 164 8.46 -0.53 3.38
C GLU A 164 8.34 -0.40 1.86
N MET A 165 8.00 0.79 1.34
CA MET A 165 7.93 1.04 -0.12
C MET A 165 9.30 1.00 -0.79
N ALA A 166 10.32 1.59 -0.17
CA ALA A 166 11.68 1.55 -0.70
C ALA A 166 12.22 0.13 -0.78
N VAL A 167 12.00 -0.68 0.27
CA VAL A 167 12.42 -2.08 0.33
C VAL A 167 11.67 -2.93 -0.70
N MET A 168 10.35 -2.72 -0.85
CA MET A 168 9.53 -3.42 -1.84
C MET A 168 10.05 -3.23 -3.27
N TRP A 169 10.53 -2.04 -3.62
CA TRP A 169 11.13 -1.78 -4.93
C TRP A 169 12.58 -2.25 -4.99
N ALA A 170 13.39 -1.93 -3.99
CA ALA A 170 14.82 -2.20 -4.00
C ALA A 170 15.15 -3.69 -4.02
N PHE A 171 14.40 -4.52 -3.28
CA PHE A 171 14.72 -5.94 -3.12
C PHE A 171 14.55 -6.74 -4.44
N PRO A 172 13.37 -6.74 -5.10
CA PRO A 172 13.20 -7.46 -6.37
C PRO A 172 14.08 -6.91 -7.49
N LEU A 173 14.24 -5.58 -7.57
CA LEU A 173 15.13 -4.95 -8.56
C LEU A 173 16.58 -5.33 -8.34
N SER A 174 17.04 -5.38 -7.08
CA SER A 174 18.39 -5.82 -6.75
C SER A 174 18.61 -7.28 -7.11
N ALA A 175 17.65 -8.17 -6.80
CA ALA A 175 17.76 -9.58 -7.13
C ALA A 175 17.86 -9.82 -8.65
N LEU A 176 16.96 -9.19 -9.42
CA LEU A 176 16.94 -9.31 -10.88
C LEU A 176 18.18 -8.65 -11.51
N GLY A 177 18.51 -7.43 -11.08
CA GLY A 177 19.65 -6.68 -11.58
C GLY A 177 20.98 -7.35 -11.27
N ALA A 178 21.15 -7.88 -10.05
CA ALA A 178 22.34 -8.63 -9.66
C ALA A 178 22.50 -9.91 -10.48
N PHE A 179 21.41 -10.66 -10.71
CA PHE A 179 21.44 -11.86 -11.53
C PHE A 179 21.98 -11.56 -12.94
N PHE A 180 21.38 -10.63 -13.68
CA PHE A 180 21.86 -10.31 -15.03
C PHE A 180 23.26 -9.67 -15.05
N THR A 181 23.55 -8.81 -14.08
CA THR A 181 24.85 -8.14 -14.00
C THR A 181 25.96 -9.13 -13.63
N SER A 182 25.67 -10.17 -12.85
CA SER A 182 26.64 -11.21 -12.51
C SER A 182 27.10 -12.02 -13.74
N LEU A 183 26.26 -12.12 -14.78
CA LEU A 183 26.59 -12.84 -16.01
C LEU A 183 27.49 -12.02 -16.95
N ILE A 184 27.33 -10.69 -16.94
CA ILE A 184 28.02 -9.79 -17.88
C ILE A 184 29.24 -9.14 -17.24
N ARG A 185 29.09 -8.61 -16.02
CA ARG A 185 30.12 -7.86 -15.30
C ARG A 185 29.99 -8.08 -13.78
N PRO A 186 30.53 -9.19 -13.24
CA PRO A 186 30.42 -9.54 -11.81
C PRO A 186 30.83 -8.41 -10.86
N GLY A 187 31.89 -7.66 -11.19
CA GLY A 187 32.38 -6.54 -10.38
C GLY A 187 31.41 -5.35 -10.28
N ALA A 188 30.36 -5.27 -11.11
CA ALA A 188 29.37 -4.21 -11.08
C ALA A 188 28.13 -4.54 -10.22
N VAL A 189 28.02 -5.77 -9.69
CA VAL A 189 26.86 -6.20 -8.90
C VAL A 189 26.68 -5.36 -7.64
N LEU A 190 27.74 -5.20 -6.84
CA LEU A 190 27.67 -4.43 -5.60
C LEU A 190 27.34 -2.95 -5.83
N PRO A 191 28.00 -2.23 -6.78
CA PRO A 191 27.61 -0.88 -7.14
C PRO A 191 26.15 -0.76 -7.62
N LEU A 192 25.65 -1.75 -8.38
CA LEU A 192 24.26 -1.74 -8.84
C LEU A 192 23.27 -1.86 -7.68
N ILE A 193 23.51 -2.80 -6.77
CA ILE A 193 22.67 -2.98 -5.58
C ILE A 193 22.70 -1.68 -4.75
N ALA A 194 23.88 -1.10 -4.51
CA ALA A 194 24.01 0.15 -3.77
C ALA A 194 23.22 1.30 -4.43
N LEU A 195 23.28 1.40 -5.76
CA LEU A 195 22.54 2.39 -6.53
C LEU A 195 21.01 2.18 -6.42
N ILE A 196 20.52 0.95 -6.59
CA ILE A 196 19.09 0.62 -6.49
C ILE A 196 18.54 0.97 -5.10
N TRP A 197 19.23 0.55 -4.04
CA TRP A 197 18.82 0.82 -2.66
C TRP A 197 18.91 2.30 -2.33
N GLY A 198 20.01 2.96 -2.70
CA GLY A 198 20.20 4.39 -2.48
C GLY A 198 19.13 5.24 -3.16
N LEU A 199 18.83 4.94 -4.43
CA LEU A 199 17.75 5.61 -5.17
C LEU A 199 16.38 5.34 -4.56
N SER A 200 16.06 4.07 -4.27
CA SER A 200 14.75 3.72 -3.71
C SER A 200 14.53 4.40 -2.37
N LEU A 201 15.50 4.30 -1.44
CA LEU A 201 15.42 4.98 -0.14
C LEU A 201 15.37 6.51 -0.32
N GLY A 202 16.21 7.08 -1.19
CA GLY A 202 16.24 8.50 -1.47
C GLY A 202 14.89 9.03 -1.96
N VAL A 203 14.28 8.37 -2.95
CA VAL A 203 12.98 8.76 -3.51
C VAL A 203 11.89 8.71 -2.44
N PHE A 204 11.76 7.62 -1.68
CA PHE A 204 10.66 7.48 -0.72
C PHE A 204 10.88 8.27 0.58
N LEU A 205 12.10 8.34 1.11
CA LEU A 205 12.37 9.10 2.34
C LEU A 205 12.32 10.61 2.11
N ALA A 206 12.80 11.09 0.96
CA ALA A 206 12.72 12.51 0.60
C ALA A 206 11.32 12.94 0.16
N PHE A 207 10.34 12.02 0.09
CA PHE A 207 8.98 12.30 -0.35
C PHE A 207 8.36 13.57 0.26
N PRO A 208 8.41 13.82 1.59
CA PRO A 208 7.83 15.04 2.17
C PRO A 208 8.44 16.35 1.66
N LEU A 209 9.71 16.31 1.24
CA LEU A 209 10.44 17.49 0.80
C LEU A 209 9.90 17.95 -0.54
N TYR A 210 9.74 17.01 -1.49
CA TYR A 210 9.26 17.32 -2.84
C TYR A 210 7.73 17.19 -2.99
N ALA A 211 7.02 16.53 -2.07
CA ALA A 211 5.56 16.39 -2.11
C ALA A 211 4.84 17.75 -2.11
N ARG A 212 5.45 18.78 -1.52
CA ARG A 212 4.92 20.16 -1.56
C ARG A 212 4.94 20.75 -2.97
N TRP A 213 5.87 20.32 -3.81
CA TRP A 213 6.02 20.78 -5.19
C TRP A 213 5.25 19.95 -6.19
N LEU A 214 4.80 18.74 -5.79
CA LEU A 214 3.86 17.90 -6.52
C LEU A 214 2.43 18.47 -6.55
N ASN A 215 2.25 19.78 -6.34
CA ASN A 215 0.95 20.40 -6.23
C ASN A 215 0.16 20.21 -7.55
N PRO A 216 -0.99 19.52 -7.52
CA PRO A 216 -1.77 19.25 -8.71
C PRO A 216 -2.16 20.55 -9.47
N LYS A 217 -2.37 21.67 -8.76
CA LYS A 217 -2.79 22.93 -9.38
C LYS A 217 -1.65 23.70 -10.09
N GLY A 218 -0.39 23.24 -10.00
CA GLY A 218 0.78 23.94 -10.52
C GLY A 218 1.30 23.44 -11.88
N HIS A 219 1.97 24.32 -12.63
CA HIS A 219 2.70 23.99 -13.87
C HIS A 219 4.07 23.31 -13.62
N PHE A 220 4.42 23.04 -12.36
CA PHE A 220 5.73 22.51 -11.99
C PHE A 220 5.93 21.06 -12.44
N PRO A 221 7.17 20.58 -12.61
CA PRO A 221 7.42 19.24 -13.11
C PRO A 221 7.04 18.18 -12.07
N ASP A 222 5.90 17.54 -12.32
CA ASP A 222 5.45 16.34 -11.62
C ASP A 222 6.37 15.15 -11.92
N PHE A 223 6.40 14.12 -11.06
CA PHE A 223 6.94 12.80 -11.42
C PHE A 223 6.28 12.26 -12.70
N ALA A 224 4.99 12.52 -12.90
CA ALA A 224 4.27 12.18 -14.12
C ALA A 224 4.73 12.96 -15.37
N ARG A 225 5.47 14.07 -15.20
CA ARG A 225 6.02 14.90 -16.28
C ARG A 225 7.56 14.84 -16.35
N GLY A 226 8.18 13.94 -15.58
CA GLY A 226 9.61 13.63 -15.66
C GLY A 226 10.58 14.61 -14.98
N GLY A 227 10.16 15.77 -14.46
CA GLY A 227 11.15 16.71 -13.92
C GLY A 227 11.69 16.37 -12.54
N LEU A 228 10.91 15.75 -11.65
CA LEU A 228 11.47 15.16 -10.43
C LEU A 228 12.37 13.95 -10.75
N GLN A 229 12.02 13.17 -11.79
CA GLN A 229 12.89 12.10 -12.28
C GLN A 229 14.24 12.66 -12.75
N ALA A 230 14.22 13.76 -13.52
CA ALA A 230 15.43 14.44 -13.97
C ALA A 230 16.26 14.99 -12.80
N LEU A 231 15.62 15.51 -11.73
CA LEU A 231 16.31 15.96 -10.53
C LEU A 231 17.06 14.81 -9.84
N PHE A 232 16.37 13.71 -9.52
CA PHE A 232 16.99 12.55 -8.87
C PHE A 232 18.11 11.95 -9.73
N TRP A 233 17.88 11.85 -11.04
CA TRP A 233 18.89 11.40 -12.00
C TRP A 233 20.13 12.31 -12.01
N SER A 234 19.93 13.63 -12.03
CA SER A 234 21.01 14.61 -12.01
C SER A 234 21.83 14.53 -10.72
N LEU A 235 21.17 14.37 -9.56
CA LEU A 235 21.85 14.18 -8.27
C LEU A 235 22.71 12.91 -8.26
N VAL A 236 22.23 11.81 -8.85
CA VAL A 236 23.03 10.58 -8.98
C VAL A 236 24.23 10.79 -9.89
N ILE A 237 24.07 11.44 -11.04
CA ILE A 237 25.19 11.75 -11.94
C ILE A 237 26.23 12.61 -11.21
N LEU A 238 25.81 13.67 -10.52
CA LEU A 238 26.71 14.50 -9.73
C LEU A 238 27.45 13.70 -8.66
N GLY A 239 26.76 12.77 -7.99
CA GLY A 239 27.38 11.86 -7.02
C GLY A 239 28.43 10.93 -7.65
N ILE A 240 28.15 10.36 -8.82
CA ILE A 240 29.10 9.50 -9.56
C ILE A 240 30.31 10.30 -9.99
N VAL A 241 30.10 11.48 -10.61
CA VAL A 241 31.20 12.38 -11.04
C VAL A 241 32.06 12.75 -9.84
N GLY A 242 31.44 13.23 -8.75
CA GLY A 242 32.14 13.59 -7.52
C GLY A 242 32.94 12.42 -6.93
N TYR A 243 32.39 11.21 -6.89
CA TYR A 243 33.11 10.02 -6.44
C TYR A 243 34.32 9.68 -7.32
N THR A 244 34.15 9.74 -8.65
CA THR A 244 35.24 9.44 -9.58
C THR A 244 36.36 10.48 -9.55
N GLU A 245 36.02 11.76 -9.36
CA GLU A 245 37.00 12.84 -9.18
C GLU A 245 37.75 12.70 -7.85
N LEU A 246 37.04 12.46 -6.75
CA LEU A 246 37.65 12.28 -5.41
C LEU A 246 38.59 11.08 -5.34
N THR A 247 38.35 10.04 -6.14
CA THR A 247 39.21 8.85 -6.20
C THR A 247 40.31 8.97 -7.26
N GLY A 248 40.37 10.09 -8.01
CA GLY A 248 41.32 10.31 -9.10
C GLY A 248 41.14 9.36 -10.28
N ARG A 249 39.95 8.74 -10.42
CA ARG A 249 39.61 7.73 -11.44
C ARG A 249 38.47 8.21 -12.33
N PHE A 250 38.55 9.47 -12.77
CA PHE A 250 37.54 10.02 -13.66
C PHE A 250 37.52 9.25 -15.00
N ASP A 251 36.40 8.60 -15.27
CA ASP A 251 36.16 7.89 -16.53
C ASP A 251 34.78 8.27 -17.07
N ARG A 252 34.77 8.93 -18.24
CA ARG A 252 33.53 9.37 -18.91
C ARG A 252 32.61 8.21 -19.24
N ASN A 253 33.16 7.05 -19.59
CA ASN A 253 32.37 5.87 -19.94
C ASN A 253 31.64 5.33 -18.71
N THR A 254 32.30 5.31 -17.55
CA THR A 254 31.69 4.96 -16.27
C THR A 254 30.54 5.89 -15.92
N VAL A 255 30.75 7.21 -16.00
CA VAL A 255 29.69 8.21 -15.74
C VAL A 255 28.50 8.02 -16.69
N PHE A 256 28.77 7.83 -17.99
CA PHE A 256 27.72 7.65 -18.99
C PHE A 256 26.92 6.36 -18.77
N ASN A 257 27.58 5.22 -18.59
CA ASN A 257 26.93 3.92 -18.42
C ASN A 257 26.07 3.89 -17.15
N TRP A 258 26.62 4.34 -16.02
CA TRP A 258 25.86 4.40 -14.76
C TRP A 258 24.78 5.48 -14.78
N GLY A 259 24.98 6.56 -15.53
CA GLY A 259 23.96 7.55 -15.83
C GLY A 259 22.75 6.95 -16.55
N LEU A 260 22.97 6.10 -17.56
CA LEU A 260 21.88 5.40 -18.25
C LEU A 260 21.14 4.41 -17.34
N VAL A 261 21.87 3.65 -16.53
CA VAL A 261 21.26 2.74 -15.54
C VAL A 261 20.42 3.53 -14.54
N ALA A 262 20.96 4.63 -14.00
CA ALA A 262 20.23 5.50 -13.07
C ALA A 262 18.98 6.10 -13.71
N LEU A 263 19.03 6.50 -14.99
CA LEU A 263 17.88 7.02 -15.72
C LEU A 263 16.75 5.98 -15.77
N GLY A 264 17.08 4.74 -16.16
CA GLY A 264 16.12 3.64 -16.22
C GLY A 264 15.51 3.33 -14.84
N LEU A 265 16.34 3.32 -13.78
CA LEU A 265 15.87 3.08 -12.41
C LEU A 265 14.94 4.19 -11.91
N VAL A 266 15.29 5.46 -12.12
CA VAL A 266 14.46 6.58 -11.69
C VAL A 266 13.16 6.65 -12.47
N ALA A 267 13.18 6.35 -13.78
CA ALA A 267 11.98 6.24 -14.58
C ALA A 267 11.05 5.11 -14.09
N LEU A 268 11.62 3.95 -13.76
CA LEU A 268 10.86 2.80 -13.25
C LEU A 268 10.24 3.09 -11.87
N LEU A 269 11.01 3.65 -10.93
CA LEU A 269 10.50 4.07 -9.61
C LEU A 269 9.44 5.18 -9.76
N GLY A 270 9.60 6.04 -10.76
CA GLY A 270 8.71 7.15 -11.06
C GLY A 270 7.41 6.79 -11.78
N PHE A 271 7.37 5.65 -12.49
CA PHE A 271 6.28 5.26 -13.40
C PHE A 271 4.91 5.16 -12.70
N ASP A 272 4.88 4.76 -11.42
CA ASP A 272 3.63 4.69 -10.64
C ASP A 272 3.78 5.26 -9.22
N MET A 273 4.34 6.46 -9.10
CA MET A 273 4.41 7.15 -7.80
C MET A 273 3.03 7.38 -7.16
N THR A 274 1.99 7.49 -7.98
CA THR A 274 0.60 7.64 -7.55
C THR A 274 0.04 6.37 -6.91
N GLY A 275 0.39 5.18 -7.40
CA GLY A 275 0.06 3.90 -6.79
C GLY A 275 0.97 3.54 -5.60
N ASN A 276 2.19 4.09 -5.56
CA ASN A 276 3.17 3.82 -4.51
C ASN A 276 3.02 4.71 -3.27
N THR A 277 2.39 5.88 -3.38
CA THR A 277 2.26 6.83 -2.27
C THR A 277 0.80 7.20 -2.02
N PRO A 278 0.23 6.88 -0.85
CA PRO A 278 -1.20 7.03 -0.60
C PRO A 278 -1.65 8.49 -0.42
N VAL A 279 -0.68 9.40 -0.28
CA VAL A 279 -0.89 10.84 -0.09
C VAL A 279 -0.71 11.61 -1.40
N TYR A 280 -0.33 10.94 -2.49
CA TYR A 280 -0.23 11.55 -3.81
C TYR A 280 -1.43 11.20 -4.68
N LYS A 281 -2.12 12.22 -5.18
CA LYS A 281 -3.33 12.03 -5.99
C LYS A 281 -2.95 11.50 -7.39
N SER A 282 -3.70 10.51 -7.88
CA SER A 282 -3.57 9.97 -9.25
C SER A 282 -3.49 11.10 -10.28
N SER A 283 -2.59 10.98 -11.26
CA SER A 283 -2.38 11.96 -12.33
C SER A 283 -3.34 11.83 -13.51
N TYR A 284 -4.08 10.72 -13.58
CA TYR A 284 -4.91 10.39 -14.74
C TYR A 284 -6.31 11.02 -14.69
N HIS A 285 -6.78 11.40 -13.50
CA HIS A 285 -8.15 11.87 -13.27
C HIS A 285 -8.18 13.39 -13.05
N ARG A 286 -8.95 14.12 -13.87
CA ARG A 286 -9.11 15.59 -13.74
C ARG A 286 -9.81 15.98 -12.44
N GLU A 287 -10.63 15.07 -11.91
CA GLU A 287 -11.37 15.19 -10.66
C GLU A 287 -10.46 15.43 -9.46
N ARG A 288 -9.16 15.10 -9.57
CA ARG A 288 -8.16 15.37 -8.52
C ARG A 288 -8.02 16.84 -8.15
N PHE A 289 -8.38 17.73 -9.08
CA PHE A 289 -8.35 19.19 -8.91
C PHE A 289 -9.61 19.76 -8.28
N PHE A 290 -10.67 18.95 -8.13
CA PHE A 290 -11.90 19.41 -7.52
C PHE A 290 -11.69 19.60 -6.02
N ASP A 291 -12.14 20.76 -5.53
CA ASP A 291 -12.24 21.03 -4.11
C ASP A 291 -13.55 20.38 -3.62
N VAL A 292 -13.42 19.28 -2.88
CA VAL A 292 -14.58 18.58 -2.32
C VAL A 292 -15.03 19.35 -1.08
N VAL A 293 -16.14 20.06 -1.20
CA VAL A 293 -16.79 20.74 -0.08
C VAL A 293 -17.95 19.87 0.41
N ILE A 294 -17.93 19.53 1.70
CA ILE A 294 -19.05 18.84 2.34
C ILE A 294 -20.20 19.83 2.42
N SER A 295 -21.29 19.55 1.70
CA SER A 295 -22.53 20.31 1.83
C SER A 295 -23.32 19.74 3.00
N GLU A 296 -23.27 20.40 4.16
CA GLU A 296 -23.98 19.96 5.38
C GLU A 296 -25.48 19.73 5.12
N ARG A 297 -26.10 20.51 4.22
CA ARG A 297 -27.51 20.35 3.83
C ARG A 297 -27.82 19.05 3.08
N LYS A 298 -26.82 18.41 2.48
CA LYS A 298 -26.95 17.16 1.70
C LYS A 298 -26.43 15.93 2.44
N CYS A 299 -25.82 16.10 3.61
CA CYS A 299 -25.28 15.03 4.43
C CYS A 299 -26.28 14.52 5.48
N THR A 300 -27.54 14.38 5.07
CA THR A 300 -28.65 13.80 5.86
C THR A 300 -28.72 12.29 5.71
#